data_AF-A0A917CNR0-F1
#
_entry.id   AF-A0A917CNR0-F1
#
_cell.length_a   1.000
_cell.length_b   1.000
_cell.length_c   1.000
_cell.angle_alpha   90.00
_cell.angle_beta   90.00
_cell.angle_gamma   90.00
#
_symmetry.space_group_name_H-M   'P 1'
#
loop_
_entity.id
_entity.type
_entity.pdbx_description
1 polymer ?
#
loop_
_entity_poly.entity_id
_entity_poly.type
_entity_poly.pdbx_seq_one_letter_code
_entity_poly.pdbx_strand_id
1 'polypeptide(L)'
;MPLVRAAVLTLLTGLWLWSGSVFTPWAEDLDPRLWLYDLRYYAGFGLLFWGLAELALLLRRARLGRESRVRTLAGLALLLMSALPALGAAWLAQTEAGWRWRVRASAEALAPFAAPAYADRRQRVGWLLIDTQRMPCAGQAWLWLGRPFGGGTGTNTALVYSPDAVPKSPQADAFGFRPAAAGWWLAYQNPGSYSPAVDGTMACVEGRRLASHAEGLRFIDSP
;
A
#
# COMPACT_ATOMS: atom_id res chain seq x y z
N MET A 1 -5.31 -23.22 28.03
CA MET A 1 -5.30 -23.30 26.55
C MET A 1 -5.65 -22.00 25.80
N PRO A 2 -6.45 -21.02 26.28
CA PRO A 2 -6.73 -19.80 25.50
C PRO A 2 -5.51 -18.87 25.37
N LEU A 3 -4.70 -18.75 26.42
CA LEU A 3 -3.47 -17.94 26.43
C LEU A 3 -2.44 -18.37 25.38
N VAL A 4 -2.20 -19.68 25.25
CA VAL A 4 -1.26 -20.22 24.26
C VAL A 4 -1.72 -19.89 22.84
N ARG A 5 -3.02 -20.03 22.55
CA ARG A 5 -3.59 -19.68 21.24
C ARG A 5 -3.46 -18.19 20.92
N ALA A 6 -3.73 -17.32 21.90
CA ALA A 6 -3.54 -15.87 21.74
C ALA A 6 -2.07 -15.48 21.55
N ALA A 7 -1.14 -16.15 22.24
CA ALA A 7 0.29 -15.95 22.06
C ALA A 7 0.75 -16.37 20.65
N VAL A 8 0.29 -17.53 20.16
CA VAL A 8 0.56 -17.99 18.78
C VAL A 8 0.00 -17.00 17.77
N LEU A 9 -1.24 -16.53 17.95
CA LEU A 9 -1.84 -15.50 17.09
C LEU A 9 -0.98 -14.22 17.06
N THR A 10 -0.48 -13.78 18.22
CA THR A 10 0.39 -12.59 18.33
C THR A 10 1.69 -12.78 17.55
N LEU A 11 2.33 -13.94 17.71
CA LEU A 11 3.56 -14.29 16.99
C LEU A 11 3.32 -14.35 15.47
N LEU A 12 2.26 -15.01 15.02
CA LEU A 12 1.91 -15.09 13.60
C LEU A 12 1.54 -13.73 13.01
N THR A 13 0.88 -12.87 13.79
CA THR A 13 0.59 -11.48 13.38
C THR A 13 1.87 -10.66 13.24
N GLY A 14 2.82 -10.84 14.16
CA GLY A 14 4.16 -10.25 14.06
C GLY A 14 4.92 -10.72 12.83
N LEU A 15 4.91 -12.02 12.53
CA LEU A 15 5.52 -12.59 11.32
C LEU A 15 4.85 -12.06 10.06
N TRP A 16 3.52 -11.96 10.05
CA TRP A 16 2.76 -11.38 8.96
C TRP A 16 3.11 -9.91 8.71
N LEU A 17 3.22 -9.09 9.76
CA LEU A 17 3.68 -7.70 9.66
C LEU A 17 5.10 -7.61 9.10
N TRP A 18 6.02 -8.36 9.72
CA TRP A 18 7.42 -8.42 9.30
C TRP A 18 7.53 -8.77 7.82
N SER A 19 6.75 -9.75 7.35
CA SER A 19 6.74 -10.25 5.97
C SER A 19 6.53 -9.17 4.90
N GLY A 20 6.06 -7.96 5.24
CA GLY A 20 5.88 -6.84 4.27
C GLY A 20 6.64 -5.60 4.57
N SER A 21 7.54 -5.70 5.53
CA SER A 21 8.56 -4.70 5.65
C SER A 21 9.50 -4.75 4.45
N VAL A 22 10.21 -3.65 4.22
CA VAL A 22 11.34 -3.59 3.28
C VAL A 22 12.46 -4.57 3.62
N PHE A 23 12.49 -5.09 4.86
CA PHE A 23 13.53 -6.00 5.31
C PHE A 23 13.29 -7.46 4.91
N THR A 24 12.23 -7.74 4.13
CA THR A 24 11.97 -9.11 3.72
C THR A 24 12.71 -9.46 2.43
N PRO A 25 13.21 -10.71 2.30
CA PRO A 25 14.01 -11.11 1.14
C PRO A 25 13.31 -10.94 -0.21
N TRP A 26 11.98 -10.88 -0.21
CA TRP A 26 11.17 -10.70 -1.41
C TRP A 26 10.67 -9.25 -1.59
N ALA A 27 11.26 -8.27 -0.88
CA ALA A 27 10.92 -6.85 -1.00
C ALA A 27 11.45 -6.18 -2.27
N GLU A 28 12.51 -6.74 -2.84
CA GLU A 28 13.13 -6.30 -4.09
C GLU A 28 13.01 -7.39 -5.17
N ASP A 29 12.11 -8.36 -4.98
CA ASP A 29 12.11 -9.59 -5.78
C ASP A 29 11.88 -9.24 -7.26
N LEU A 30 12.94 -9.44 -8.04
CA LEU A 30 12.96 -9.30 -9.49
C LEU A 30 12.26 -10.47 -10.17
N ASP A 31 11.73 -11.45 -9.43
CA ASP A 31 10.91 -12.54 -9.95
C ASP A 31 9.48 -12.42 -9.37
N PRO A 32 8.43 -12.22 -10.20
CA PRO A 32 7.12 -11.83 -9.73
C PRO A 32 6.39 -13.02 -9.12
N ARG A 33 6.72 -13.33 -7.86
CA ARG A 33 5.97 -14.27 -7.02
C ARG A 33 4.73 -13.57 -6.48
N LEU A 34 3.87 -13.07 -7.37
CA LEU A 34 2.66 -12.31 -7.05
C LEU A 34 1.73 -13.07 -6.09
N TRP A 35 1.73 -14.41 -6.20
CA TRP A 35 1.00 -15.29 -5.30
C TRP A 35 1.43 -15.14 -3.83
N LEU A 36 2.67 -14.76 -3.53
CA LEU A 36 3.10 -14.46 -2.15
C LEU A 36 2.42 -13.20 -1.62
N TYR A 37 2.17 -12.23 -2.48
CA TYR A 37 1.49 -11.00 -2.11
C TYR A 37 0.01 -11.27 -1.83
N ASP A 38 -0.65 -12.01 -2.72
CA ASP A 38 -2.03 -12.46 -2.53
C ASP A 38 -2.16 -13.33 -1.28
N LEU A 39 -1.28 -14.33 -1.11
CA LEU A 39 -1.25 -15.19 0.08
C LEU A 39 -1.12 -14.37 1.35
N ARG A 40 -0.21 -13.39 1.35
CA ARG A 40 0.00 -12.50 2.50
C ARG A 40 -1.20 -11.60 2.75
N TYR A 41 -1.82 -11.07 1.70
CA TYR A 41 -3.05 -10.28 1.81
C TYR A 41 -4.18 -11.11 2.44
N TYR A 42 -4.43 -12.32 1.91
CA TYR A 42 -5.45 -13.23 2.42
C TYR A 42 -5.15 -13.79 3.83
N ALA A 43 -3.86 -14.00 4.16
CA ALA A 43 -3.44 -14.38 5.51
C ALA A 43 -3.87 -13.34 6.56
N GLY A 44 -3.91 -12.05 6.20
CA GLY A 44 -4.43 -10.99 7.06
C GLY A 44 -5.89 -11.21 7.47
N PHE A 45 -6.74 -11.63 6.53
CA PHE A 45 -8.14 -11.97 6.83
C PHE A 45 -8.25 -13.22 7.70
N GLY A 46 -7.42 -14.23 7.46
CA GLY A 46 -7.34 -15.43 8.30
C GLY A 46 -6.96 -15.11 9.75
N LEU A 47 -5.95 -14.25 9.94
CA LEU A 47 -5.53 -13.77 11.26
C LEU A 47 -6.61 -12.92 11.94
N LEU A 48 -7.28 -12.05 11.20
CA LEU A 48 -8.40 -11.25 11.72
C LEU A 48 -9.55 -12.14 12.19
N PHE A 49 -9.96 -13.10 11.36
CA PHE A 49 -11.01 -14.06 11.73
C PHE A 49 -10.63 -14.85 12.98
N TRP A 50 -9.39 -15.36 13.05
CA TRP A 50 -8.91 -16.06 14.23
C TRP A 50 -8.95 -15.16 15.47
N GLY A 51 -8.47 -13.91 15.38
CA GLY A 51 -8.54 -12.94 16.48
C GLY A 51 -9.98 -12.69 16.98
N LEU A 52 -10.93 -12.53 16.07
CA LEU A 52 -12.35 -12.35 16.42
C LEU A 52 -12.93 -13.61 17.10
N ALA A 53 -12.57 -14.80 16.62
CA ALA A 53 -13.00 -16.05 17.23
C ALA A 53 -12.43 -16.23 18.65
N GLU A 54 -11.14 -15.90 18.87
CA GLU A 54 -10.54 -15.92 20.21
C GLU A 54 -11.22 -14.92 21.15
N LEU A 55 -11.50 -13.70 20.67
CA LEU A 55 -12.22 -12.69 21.44
C LEU A 55 -13.60 -13.19 21.87
N ALA A 56 -14.38 -13.76 20.94
CA ALA A 56 -15.70 -14.31 21.23
C ALA A 56 -15.64 -15.46 22.25
N LEU A 57 -14.66 -16.37 22.11
CA LEU A 57 -14.46 -17.47 23.05
C LEU A 57 -14.06 -16.97 24.44
N LEU A 58 -13.17 -15.98 24.52
CA LEU A 58 -12.72 -15.38 25.78
C LEU A 58 -13.88 -14.70 26.51
N LEU A 59 -14.66 -13.87 25.81
CA LEU A 59 -15.84 -13.19 26.34
C LEU A 59 -16.91 -14.19 26.82
N ARG A 60 -17.16 -15.25 26.05
CA ARG A 60 -18.10 -16.31 26.44
C ARG A 60 -17.67 -17.01 27.72
N ARG A 61 -16.38 -17.35 27.87
CA ARG A 61 -15.86 -18.01 29.07
C ARG A 61 -15.87 -17.10 30.30
N ALA A 62 -15.54 -15.83 30.11
CA ALA A 62 -15.62 -14.82 31.17
C ALA A 62 -17.07 -14.66 31.66
N ARG A 63 -18.04 -14.57 30.74
CA ARG A 63 -19.48 -14.49 31.09
C ARG A 63 -19.99 -15.72 31.84
N LEU A 64 -19.49 -16.91 31.50
CA LEU A 64 -19.86 -18.16 32.16
C LEU A 64 -19.10 -18.40 33.49
N GLY A 65 -18.25 -17.46 33.94
CA GLY A 65 -17.45 -17.63 35.15
C GLY A 65 -16.38 -18.73 35.06
N ARG A 66 -16.06 -19.20 33.84
CA ARG A 66 -15.12 -20.31 33.59
C ARG A 66 -13.68 -19.85 33.38
N GLU A 67 -13.42 -18.55 33.49
CA GLU A 67 -12.11 -17.93 33.31
C GLU A 67 -11.77 -17.02 34.49
N SER A 68 -10.51 -17.02 34.88
CA SER A 68 -10.01 -16.13 35.94
C SER A 68 -9.83 -14.72 35.40
N ARG A 69 -10.03 -13.69 36.22
CA ARG A 69 -9.82 -12.28 35.82
C ARG A 69 -8.42 -12.04 35.23
N VAL A 70 -7.39 -12.63 35.84
CA VAL A 70 -5.98 -12.50 35.39
C VAL A 70 -5.79 -13.05 33.98
N ARG A 71 -6.30 -14.24 33.70
CA ARG A 71 -6.20 -14.85 32.35
C ARG A 71 -7.04 -14.12 31.32
N THR A 72 -8.20 -13.61 31.69
CA THR A 72 -9.02 -12.75 30.80
C THR A 72 -8.26 -11.49 30.42
N LEU A 73 -7.65 -10.79 31.38
CA LEU A 73 -6.85 -9.60 31.12
C LEU A 73 -5.64 -9.91 30.24
N ALA A 74 -4.90 -10.98 30.54
CA ALA A 74 -3.75 -11.39 29.73
C ALA A 74 -4.15 -11.78 28.30
N GLY A 75 -5.27 -12.48 28.12
CA GLY A 75 -5.82 -12.80 26.81
C GLY A 75 -6.22 -11.56 26.01
N LEU A 76 -6.91 -10.60 26.64
CA LEU A 76 -7.26 -9.32 26.02
C LEU A 76 -6.02 -8.52 25.63
N ALA A 77 -5.01 -8.47 26.49
CA ALA A 77 -3.76 -7.78 26.20
C ALA A 77 -3.06 -8.37 24.95
N LEU A 78 -2.98 -9.70 24.83
CA LEU A 78 -2.40 -10.36 23.65
C LEU A 78 -3.22 -10.09 22.37
N LEU A 79 -4.54 -10.11 22.46
CA LEU A 79 -5.41 -9.78 21.32
C LEU A 79 -5.23 -8.32 20.89
N LEU A 80 -5.12 -7.38 21.83
CA LEU A 80 -4.84 -5.97 21.54
C LEU A 80 -3.45 -5.79 20.91
N MET A 81 -2.43 -6.48 21.44
CA MET A 81 -1.07 -6.47 20.87
C MET A 81 -1.02 -7.05 19.45
N SER A 82 -1.95 -7.95 19.10
CA SER A 82 -2.08 -8.45 17.73
C SER A 82 -2.82 -7.44 16.83
N ALA A 83 -3.95 -6.89 17.31
CA ALA A 83 -4.84 -6.07 16.51
C ALA A 83 -4.29 -4.65 16.25
N LEU A 84 -3.74 -3.98 17.27
CA LEU A 84 -3.33 -2.58 17.17
C LEU A 84 -2.24 -2.36 16.10
N PRO A 85 -1.15 -3.16 16.03
CA PRO A 85 -0.14 -2.97 15.01
C PRO A 85 -0.66 -3.28 13.60
N ALA A 86 -1.52 -4.30 13.45
CA ALA A 86 -2.11 -4.67 12.16
C ALA A 86 -3.04 -3.58 11.63
N LEU A 87 -3.96 -3.09 12.47
CA LEU A 87 -4.87 -1.99 12.14
C LEU A 87 -4.11 -0.69 11.94
N GLY A 88 -3.12 -0.40 12.78
CA GLY A 88 -2.27 0.78 12.67
C GLY A 88 -1.50 0.79 11.34
N ALA A 89 -0.92 -0.33 10.93
CA ALA A 89 -0.23 -0.46 9.65
C ALA A 89 -1.19 -0.26 8.46
N ALA A 90 -2.37 -0.86 8.50
CA ALA A 90 -3.39 -0.71 7.46
C ALA A 90 -3.92 0.73 7.34
N TRP A 91 -4.20 1.37 8.49
CA TRP A 91 -4.67 2.74 8.55
C TRP A 91 -3.59 3.72 8.08
N LEU A 92 -2.36 3.61 8.61
CA LEU A 92 -1.25 4.47 8.22
C LEU A 92 -1.01 4.39 6.71
N ALA A 93 -1.11 3.21 6.09
CA ALA A 93 -0.92 3.04 4.65
C ALA A 93 -1.88 3.87 3.78
N GLN A 94 -3.01 4.33 4.32
CA GLN A 94 -4.00 5.19 3.64
C GLN A 94 -3.84 6.67 3.97
N THR A 95 -2.91 7.03 4.87
CA THR A 95 -2.65 8.43 5.23
C THR A 95 -1.55 9.03 4.38
N GLU A 96 -1.52 10.37 4.29
CA GLU A 96 -0.40 11.08 3.65
C GLU A 96 0.93 10.73 4.32
N ALA A 97 0.96 10.68 5.66
CA ALA A 97 2.16 10.34 6.41
C ALA A 97 2.68 8.93 6.06
N GLY A 98 1.79 7.94 6.00
CA GLY A 98 2.19 6.57 5.64
C GLY A 98 2.63 6.44 4.19
N TRP A 99 2.00 7.13 3.24
CA TRP A 99 2.49 7.17 1.86
C TRP A 99 3.91 7.75 1.77
N ARG A 100 4.15 8.90 2.39
CA ARG A 100 5.47 9.53 2.42
C ARG A 100 6.50 8.62 3.09
N TRP A 101 6.11 7.95 4.17
CA TRP A 101 6.99 7.00 4.85
C TRP A 101 7.32 5.78 3.97
N ARG A 102 6.32 5.17 3.31
CA ARG A 102 6.54 4.03 2.40
C ARG A 102 7.46 4.40 1.25
N VAL A 103 7.30 5.58 0.64
CA VAL A 103 8.19 6.04 -0.44
C VAL A 103 9.60 6.29 0.10
N ARG A 104 9.76 6.94 1.26
CA ARG A 104 11.09 7.12 1.89
C ARG A 104 11.76 5.80 2.22
N ALA A 105 11.05 4.88 2.85
CA ALA A 105 11.56 3.57 3.23
C ALA A 105 11.89 2.70 2.01
N SER A 106 11.33 3.01 0.83
CA SER A 106 11.60 2.32 -0.42
C SER A 106 12.55 3.10 -1.34
N ALA A 107 13.22 4.16 -0.86
CA ALA A 107 13.99 5.07 -1.70
C ALA A 107 15.14 4.36 -2.44
N GLU A 108 15.86 3.47 -1.76
CA GLU A 108 16.94 2.68 -2.36
C GLU A 108 16.40 1.73 -3.44
N ALA A 109 15.34 0.98 -3.14
CA ALA A 109 14.68 0.09 -4.10
C ALA A 109 14.07 0.84 -5.30
N LEU A 110 13.62 2.09 -5.11
CA LEU A 110 13.06 2.94 -6.16
C LEU A 110 14.13 3.58 -7.04
N ALA A 111 15.36 3.75 -6.57
CA ALA A 111 16.41 4.49 -7.29
C ALA A 111 16.67 3.96 -8.72
N PRO A 112 16.72 2.64 -8.99
CA PRO A 112 16.88 2.11 -10.36
C PRO A 112 15.72 2.47 -11.30
N PHE A 113 14.53 2.72 -10.75
CA PHE A 113 13.32 3.03 -11.50
C PHE A 113 13.12 4.52 -11.78
N ALA A 114 13.99 5.38 -11.26
CA ALA A 114 13.98 6.82 -11.55
C ALA A 114 14.31 7.11 -13.02
N ALA A 115 15.05 6.21 -13.67
CA ALA A 115 15.32 6.28 -15.11
C ALA A 115 14.04 5.94 -15.90
N PRO A 116 13.67 6.74 -16.91
CA PRO A 116 12.51 6.45 -17.76
C PRO A 116 12.71 5.13 -18.52
N ALA A 117 11.73 4.23 -18.42
CA ALA A 117 11.70 2.97 -19.12
C ALA A 117 10.25 2.54 -19.38
N TYR A 118 10.08 1.47 -20.14
CA TYR A 118 8.80 0.81 -20.35
C TYR A 118 8.91 -0.63 -19.84
N ALA A 119 8.04 -1.00 -18.91
CA ALA A 119 8.00 -2.36 -18.39
C ALA A 119 6.56 -2.79 -18.08
N ASP A 120 6.16 -3.93 -18.63
CA ASP A 120 4.86 -4.59 -18.39
C ASP A 120 4.99 -5.75 -17.41
N ARG A 121 5.61 -5.46 -16.27
CA ARG A 121 5.88 -6.47 -15.26
C ARG A 121 5.48 -5.98 -13.89
N ARG A 122 4.50 -6.66 -13.31
CA ARG A 122 4.11 -6.44 -11.94
C ARG A 122 5.18 -6.95 -10.99
N GLN A 123 5.67 -6.10 -10.11
CA GLN A 123 6.76 -6.43 -9.18
C GLN A 123 6.69 -5.58 -7.92
N ARG A 124 7.39 -6.04 -6.88
CA ARG A 124 7.49 -5.31 -5.61
C ARG A 124 8.75 -4.44 -5.62
N VAL A 125 8.59 -3.20 -5.18
CA VAL A 125 9.69 -2.24 -5.03
C VAL A 125 9.61 -1.67 -3.63
N GLY A 126 10.33 -2.30 -2.69
CA GLY A 126 10.28 -1.96 -1.27
C GLY A 126 8.91 -2.25 -0.64
N TRP A 127 8.22 -1.22 -0.17
CA TRP A 127 6.84 -1.34 0.34
C TRP A 127 5.78 -1.30 -0.75
N LEU A 128 6.15 -1.02 -2.01
CA LEU A 128 5.23 -0.68 -3.07
C LEU A 128 5.04 -1.86 -4.02
N LEU A 129 3.85 -1.98 -4.57
CA LEU A 129 3.57 -2.89 -5.67
C LEU A 129 3.44 -2.05 -6.92
N ILE A 130 4.28 -2.30 -7.91
CA ILE A 130 4.28 -1.62 -9.20
C ILE A 130 3.70 -2.60 -10.21
N ASP A 131 2.64 -2.20 -10.92
CA ASP A 131 2.05 -3.02 -11.97
C ASP A 131 2.77 -2.84 -13.30
N THR A 132 3.04 -1.59 -13.66
CA THR A 132 3.72 -1.25 -14.91
C THR A 132 4.59 0.00 -14.73
N GLN A 133 5.61 0.10 -15.56
CA GLN A 133 6.38 1.31 -15.77
C GLN A 133 6.07 1.88 -17.15
N ARG A 134 5.82 3.18 -17.20
CA ARG A 134 5.47 3.95 -18.41
C ARG A 134 6.25 5.25 -18.46
N MET A 135 6.21 5.87 -19.64
CA MET A 135 6.73 7.21 -19.88
C MET A 135 5.74 7.97 -20.76
N PRO A 136 4.56 8.35 -20.23
CA PRO A 136 3.59 9.13 -20.99
C PRO A 136 4.12 10.52 -21.33
N CYS A 137 5.01 11.06 -20.49
CA CYS A 137 5.77 12.27 -20.76
C CYS A 137 7.26 11.96 -20.87
N ALA A 138 7.89 12.45 -21.95
CA ALA A 138 9.30 12.20 -22.22
C ALA A 138 10.19 12.63 -21.04
N GLY A 139 11.11 11.75 -20.64
CA GLY A 139 12.06 12.02 -19.57
C GLY A 139 11.54 11.80 -18.16
N GLN A 140 10.30 11.32 -17.97
CA GLN A 140 9.73 11.06 -16.64
C GLN A 140 9.34 9.59 -16.48
N ALA A 141 9.87 8.94 -15.46
CA ALA A 141 9.48 7.57 -15.10
C ALA A 141 8.16 7.59 -14.33
N TRP A 142 7.17 6.84 -14.83
CA TRP A 142 5.88 6.65 -14.18
C TRP A 142 5.71 5.19 -13.76
N LEU A 143 5.62 4.95 -12.46
CA LEU A 143 5.40 3.63 -11.87
C LEU A 143 3.94 3.51 -11.42
N TRP A 144 3.12 2.83 -12.20
CA TRP A 144 1.71 2.62 -11.88
C TRP A 144 1.58 1.67 -10.70
N LEU A 145 0.86 2.12 -9.68
CA LEU A 145 0.73 1.40 -8.42
C LEU A 145 -0.32 0.30 -8.56
N GLY A 146 0.09 -0.91 -8.23
CA GLY A 146 -0.75 -2.09 -8.24
C GLY A 146 -1.67 -2.18 -7.05
N ARG A 147 -2.82 -2.86 -7.25
CA ARG A 147 -3.72 -3.23 -6.15
C ARG A 147 -3.03 -4.24 -5.22
N PRO A 148 -3.35 -4.25 -3.91
CA PRO A 148 -2.79 -5.26 -3.01
C PRO A 148 -3.28 -6.70 -3.27
N PHE A 149 -4.29 -6.90 -4.12
CA PHE A 149 -4.81 -8.22 -4.50
C PHE A 149 -5.36 -8.21 -5.92
N GLY A 150 -5.33 -9.37 -6.58
CA GLY A 150 -5.83 -9.55 -7.95
C GLY A 150 -4.98 -8.82 -8.99
N GLY A 151 -5.10 -9.15 -10.28
CA GLY A 151 -4.41 -8.45 -11.37
C GLY A 151 -5.08 -7.14 -11.79
N GLY A 152 -4.31 -6.14 -12.23
CA GLY A 152 -4.79 -4.94 -12.92
C GLY A 152 -4.44 -3.59 -12.26
N THR A 153 -4.25 -2.56 -13.10
CA THR A 153 -3.76 -1.18 -12.81
C THR A 153 -4.75 -0.28 -12.05
N GLY A 154 -5.68 -0.86 -11.30
CA GLY A 154 -6.90 -0.18 -10.87
C GLY A 154 -6.80 0.61 -9.56
N THR A 155 -5.67 1.26 -9.26
CA THR A 155 -5.59 2.22 -8.14
C THR A 155 -5.75 3.68 -8.61
N ASN A 156 -5.71 3.93 -9.93
CA ASN A 156 -5.68 5.28 -10.50
C ASN A 156 -4.56 6.15 -9.89
N THR A 157 -3.46 5.50 -9.48
CA THR A 157 -2.31 6.19 -8.88
C THR A 157 -1.01 5.69 -9.47
N ALA A 158 -0.04 6.60 -9.60
CA ALA A 158 1.31 6.29 -10.06
C ALA A 158 2.35 7.09 -9.25
N LEU A 159 3.55 6.55 -9.12
CA LEU A 159 4.70 7.33 -8.68
C LEU A 159 5.43 7.89 -9.89
N VAL A 160 5.71 9.20 -9.87
CA VAL A 160 6.38 9.89 -10.95
C VAL A 160 7.67 10.52 -10.44
N TYR A 161 8.79 10.20 -11.07
CA TYR A 161 10.07 10.79 -10.70
C TYR A 161 10.24 12.17 -11.36
N SER A 162 10.37 13.21 -10.53
CA SER A 162 10.57 14.59 -10.95
C SER A 162 11.19 15.37 -9.78
N PRO A 163 12.52 15.38 -9.63
CA PRO A 163 13.17 15.90 -8.43
C PRO A 163 13.00 17.41 -8.25
N ASP A 164 12.97 18.16 -9.35
CA ASP A 164 13.12 19.61 -9.32
C ASP A 164 11.81 20.38 -9.53
N ALA A 165 10.77 19.73 -10.05
CA ALA A 165 9.53 20.39 -10.46
C ALA A 165 8.30 19.49 -10.33
N VAL A 166 7.12 20.10 -10.40
CA VAL A 166 5.85 19.37 -10.54
C VAL A 166 5.93 18.53 -11.83
N PRO A 167 5.55 17.24 -11.80
CA PRO A 167 5.58 16.42 -12.99
C PRO A 167 4.71 16.99 -14.12
N LYS A 168 5.09 16.69 -15.37
CA LYS A 168 4.25 17.05 -16.51
C LYS A 168 3.11 16.07 -16.63
N SER A 169 1.99 16.52 -17.16
CA SER A 169 0.82 15.69 -17.44
C SER A 169 0.68 15.46 -18.94
N PRO A 170 0.36 14.23 -19.40
CA PRO A 170 -0.03 14.00 -20.78
C PRO A 170 -1.39 14.64 -21.12
N GLN A 171 -2.24 14.88 -20.11
CA GLN A 171 -3.56 15.51 -20.27
C GLN A 171 -3.85 16.40 -19.05
N ALA A 172 -4.05 17.70 -19.26
CA ALA A 172 -4.07 18.71 -18.19
C ALA A 172 -5.01 18.35 -17.01
N ASP A 173 -6.22 17.91 -17.32
CA ASP A 173 -7.28 17.67 -16.34
C ASP A 173 -7.37 16.20 -15.88
N ALA A 174 -6.58 15.30 -16.47
CA ALA A 174 -6.63 13.88 -16.13
C ALA A 174 -5.71 13.53 -14.94
N PHE A 175 -4.75 14.39 -14.58
CA PHE A 175 -3.76 14.07 -13.54
C PHE A 175 -3.51 15.21 -12.56
N GLY A 176 -3.56 14.88 -11.27
CA GLY A 176 -3.11 15.73 -10.17
C GLY A 176 -1.90 15.12 -9.45
N PHE A 177 -0.98 15.96 -8.97
CA PHE A 177 0.29 15.51 -8.41
C PHE A 177 0.54 16.03 -7.00
N ARG A 178 1.01 15.16 -6.12
CA ARG A 178 1.41 15.48 -4.75
C ARG A 178 2.85 15.02 -4.50
N PRO A 179 3.74 15.84 -3.91
CA PRO A 179 5.06 15.37 -3.51
C PRO A 179 4.95 14.22 -2.51
N ALA A 180 5.66 13.12 -2.75
CA ALA A 180 5.77 12.03 -1.81
C ALA A 180 7.07 12.16 -1.00
N ALA A 181 8.20 11.76 -1.59
CA ALA A 181 9.54 11.89 -1.01
C ALA A 181 10.64 11.59 -2.04
N ALA A 182 11.87 12.06 -1.78
CA ALA A 182 13.07 11.71 -2.55
C ALA A 182 12.92 11.93 -4.08
N GLY A 183 12.31 13.05 -4.47
CA GLY A 183 12.05 13.40 -5.88
C GLY A 183 10.87 12.66 -6.52
N TRP A 184 10.21 11.75 -5.79
CA TRP A 184 8.99 11.09 -6.24
C TRP A 184 7.74 11.88 -5.89
N TRP A 185 6.81 11.91 -6.83
CA TRP A 185 5.48 12.47 -6.72
C TRP A 185 4.44 11.37 -6.85
N LEU A 186 3.36 11.46 -6.09
CA LEU A 186 2.18 10.63 -6.27
C LEU A 186 1.24 11.34 -7.25
N ALA A 187 1.02 10.72 -8.40
CA ALA A 187 0.03 11.11 -9.38
C ALA A 187 -1.30 10.42 -9.08
N TYR A 188 -2.39 11.17 -9.22
CA TYR A 188 -3.76 10.70 -9.11
C TYR A 188 -4.43 10.92 -10.46
N GLN A 189 -4.99 9.86 -11.03
CA GLN A 189 -5.65 9.89 -12.32
C GLN A 189 -7.16 10.05 -12.13
N ASN A 190 -7.75 11.06 -12.76
CA ASN A 190 -9.19 11.18 -12.87
C ASN A 190 -9.65 10.34 -14.10
N PRO A 191 -10.39 9.24 -13.91
CA PRO A 191 -10.86 8.39 -15.00
C PRO A 191 -11.94 9.05 -15.88
N GLY A 192 -12.72 10.00 -15.36
CA GLY A 192 -13.73 10.74 -16.12
C GLY A 192 -13.11 11.76 -17.09
N SER A 193 -11.95 12.32 -16.73
CA SER A 193 -11.19 13.26 -17.57
C SER A 193 -10.09 12.60 -18.42
N TYR A 194 -9.76 11.33 -18.16
CA TYR A 194 -8.73 10.61 -18.90
C TYR A 194 -9.28 9.98 -20.18
N SER A 195 -8.66 10.28 -21.32
CA SER A 195 -8.98 9.66 -22.60
C SER A 195 -7.78 8.91 -23.17
N PRO A 196 -7.82 7.58 -23.34
CA PRO A 196 -6.72 6.82 -23.95
C PRO A 196 -6.45 7.22 -25.40
N ALA A 197 -7.45 7.79 -26.10
CA ALA A 197 -7.35 8.14 -27.51
C ALA A 197 -6.41 9.33 -27.78
N VAL A 198 -6.09 10.13 -26.76
CA VAL A 198 -5.21 11.29 -26.87
C VAL A 198 -3.82 11.07 -26.27
N ASP A 199 -3.53 9.85 -25.81
CA ASP A 199 -2.21 9.51 -25.31
C ASP A 199 -1.16 9.56 -26.44
N GLY A 200 -0.08 10.29 -26.20
CA GLY A 200 1.02 10.44 -27.16
C GLY A 200 0.75 11.40 -28.34
N THR A 201 -0.48 11.93 -28.47
CA THR A 201 -0.83 12.89 -29.52
C THR A 201 -0.79 14.35 -29.04
N MET A 202 -0.89 14.57 -27.72
CA MET A 202 -0.76 15.89 -27.10
C MET A 202 0.63 16.11 -26.49
N ALA A 203 1.15 17.33 -26.64
CA ALA A 203 2.36 17.74 -25.93
C ALA A 203 2.10 17.76 -24.42
N CYS A 204 2.99 17.15 -23.64
CA CYS A 204 2.86 17.16 -22.19
C CYS A 204 2.91 18.60 -21.64
N VAL A 205 1.94 18.91 -20.80
CA VAL A 205 1.79 20.22 -20.14
C VAL A 205 2.26 20.15 -18.69
N GLU A 206 2.41 21.30 -18.03
CA GLU A 206 2.69 21.31 -16.59
C GLU A 206 1.52 20.68 -15.82
N GLY A 207 1.84 19.81 -14.87
CA GLY A 207 0.83 19.10 -14.08
C GLY A 207 0.21 19.98 -12.99
N ARG A 208 -1.01 19.65 -12.58
CA ARG A 208 -1.69 20.31 -11.47
C ARG A 208 -1.14 19.80 -10.14
N ARG A 209 -0.61 20.71 -9.30
CA ARG A 209 -0.23 20.37 -7.92
C ARG A 209 -1.46 20.30 -7.01
N LEU A 210 -1.51 19.24 -6.20
CA LEU A 210 -2.53 19.02 -5.18
C LEU A 210 -2.01 19.42 -3.79
N ALA A 211 -2.90 19.94 -2.95
CA ALA A 211 -2.56 20.39 -1.61
C ALA A 211 -2.37 19.23 -0.63
N SER A 212 -3.15 18.16 -0.77
CA SER A 212 -3.16 17.04 0.18
C SER A 212 -3.46 15.69 -0.48
N HIS A 213 -3.16 14.60 0.24
CA HIS A 213 -3.58 13.25 -0.19
C HIS A 213 -5.10 13.11 -0.33
N ALA A 214 -5.87 13.69 0.59
CA ALA A 214 -7.34 13.66 0.56
C ALA A 214 -7.91 14.38 -0.65
N GLU A 215 -7.27 15.46 -1.11
CA GLU A 215 -7.63 16.09 -2.39
C GLU A 215 -7.36 15.18 -3.58
N GLY A 216 -6.24 14.46 -3.59
CA GLY A 216 -5.94 13.48 -4.63
C GLY A 216 -6.93 12.32 -4.70
N LEU A 217 -7.39 11.81 -3.55
CA LEU A 217 -8.45 10.79 -3.52
C LEU A 217 -9.77 11.34 -4.10
N ARG A 218 -10.18 12.55 -3.70
CA ARG A 218 -11.36 13.20 -4.28
C ARG A 218 -11.23 13.49 -5.78
N PHE A 219 -10.01 13.78 -6.23
CA PHE A 219 -9.72 14.01 -7.65
C PHE A 219 -9.97 12.76 -8.49
N ILE A 220 -9.64 11.57 -7.97
CA ILE A 220 -9.95 10.29 -8.63
C ILE A 220 -11.47 10.09 -8.76
N ASP A 221 -12.23 10.47 -7.73
CA ASP A 221 -13.68 10.26 -7.68
C ASP A 221 -14.49 11.37 -8.37
N SER A 222 -13.82 12.40 -8.89
CA SER A 222 -14.49 13.53 -9.55
C SER A 222 -15.00 13.11 -10.94
N PRO A 223 -16.26 13.41 -11.29
CA PRO A 223 -16.83 13.07 -12.60
C PRO A 223 -16.17 13.81 -13.75
#